data_AF-A0A938S180-F1
#
_entry.id   AF-A0A938S180-F1
#
_cell.length_a   1.000
_cell.length_b   1.000
_cell.length_c   1.000
_cell.angle_alpha   90.00
_cell.angle_beta   90.00
_cell.angle_gamma   90.00
#
_symmetry.space_group_name_H-M   'P 1'
#
loop_
_entity.id
_entity.type
_entity.pdbx_description
1 polymer ?
#
loop_
_entity_poly.entity_id
_entity_poly.type
_entity_poly.pdbx_seq_one_letter_code
_entity_poly.pdbx_strand_id
1 'polypeptide(L)'
;MVELSENARKGLDDYLRQVRSYLRWSKSLDPSEVEQNITEHIERELEGAAEPVSSSALDGVLARLGSPRQWVPPEAMNWWGKLIFKLRTDSEDWRLAYLSFAFLVMACLFLFVSPFQVVFLAVSFLTARAALAADGGEDLGAQKWLLYPALLVVGAAFVLTLLAGPALAGGAMASEERRIQWIRHDMNMGVTAFVTSAMVLVTGLWWMLLGLLACKWPDLIRLPLRPFADGFHRRHALAISGAGLLLLVLLAGGLALHMNVL
;
A
#
# COMPACT_ATOMS: atom_id res chain seq x y z
N MET A 1 29.49 16.14 -26.60
CA MET A 1 28.38 15.29 -26.15
C MET A 1 28.23 14.17 -27.15
N VAL A 2 28.48 12.95 -26.72
CA VAL A 2 28.36 11.75 -27.55
C VAL A 2 26.88 11.47 -27.82
N GLU A 3 26.51 11.21 -29.07
CA GLU A 3 25.12 10.86 -29.40
C GLU A 3 24.79 9.44 -28.94
N LEU A 4 23.98 9.31 -27.88
CA LEU A 4 23.48 8.02 -27.39
C LEU A 4 22.24 7.60 -28.17
N SER A 5 22.13 6.31 -28.50
CA SER A 5 20.86 5.72 -28.93
C SER A 5 19.78 5.88 -27.84
N GLU A 6 18.50 5.87 -28.23
CA GLU A 6 17.37 6.06 -27.30
C GLU A 6 17.39 5.05 -26.13
N ASN A 7 17.72 3.78 -26.43
CA ASN A 7 17.86 2.73 -25.41
C ASN A 7 19.05 2.98 -24.47
N ALA A 8 20.20 3.41 -25.01
CA ALA A 8 21.37 3.76 -24.20
C ALA A 8 21.07 4.94 -23.28
N ARG A 9 20.41 5.99 -23.79
CA ARG A 9 19.98 7.15 -22.99
C ARG A 9 19.07 6.73 -21.83
N LYS A 10 18.08 5.87 -22.10
CA LYS A 10 17.20 5.34 -21.05
C LYS A 10 17.96 4.54 -19.98
N GLY A 11 18.92 3.71 -20.39
CA GLY A 11 19.79 2.96 -19.47
C GLY A 11 20.65 3.87 -18.59
N LEU A 12 21.24 4.92 -19.17
CA LEU A 12 21.98 5.94 -18.42
C LEU A 12 21.08 6.68 -17.43
N ASP A 13 19.90 7.12 -17.86
CA ASP A 13 18.94 7.82 -17.00
C ASP A 13 18.50 6.95 -15.82
N ASP A 14 18.25 5.66 -16.07
CA ASP A 14 17.90 4.70 -15.02
C ASP A 14 19.07 4.48 -14.05
N TYR A 15 20.32 4.41 -14.54
CA TYR A 15 21.52 4.32 -13.70
C TYR A 15 21.70 5.56 -12.82
N LEU A 16 21.65 6.78 -13.41
CA LEU A 16 21.79 8.03 -12.68
C LEU A 16 20.65 8.25 -11.67
N ARG A 17 19.43 7.82 -12.01
CA ARG A 17 18.29 7.84 -11.07
C ARG A 17 18.56 6.95 -9.85
N GLN A 18 19.17 5.78 -10.05
CA GLN A 18 19.56 4.90 -8.95
C GLN A 18 20.67 5.55 -8.11
N VAL A 19 21.71 6.10 -8.73
CA VAL A 19 22.80 6.81 -8.03
C VAL A 19 22.24 7.94 -7.16
N ARG A 20 21.35 8.79 -7.69
CA ARG A 20 20.64 9.84 -6.92
C ARG A 20 19.91 9.30 -5.70
N SER A 21 19.23 8.17 -5.86
CA SER A 21 18.48 7.55 -4.77
C SER A 21 19.38 7.11 -3.61
N TYR A 22 20.63 6.71 -3.91
CA TYR A 22 21.63 6.38 -2.88
C TYR A 22 22.28 7.64 -2.29
N LEU A 23 22.63 8.61 -3.13
CA LEU A 23 23.28 9.87 -2.70
C LEU A 23 22.39 10.71 -1.78
N ARG A 24 21.05 10.61 -1.90
CA ARG A 24 20.09 11.29 -1.00
C ARG A 24 20.32 11.00 0.49
N TRP A 25 21.00 9.90 0.83
CA TRP A 25 21.32 9.51 2.21
C TRP A 25 22.71 9.92 2.68
N SER A 26 23.55 10.42 1.76
CA SER A 26 24.86 10.96 2.07
C SER A 26 24.74 12.44 2.45
N LYS A 27 25.37 12.84 3.56
CA LYS A 27 25.49 14.26 3.92
C LYS A 27 26.73 14.93 3.34
N SER A 28 27.72 14.14 2.95
CA SER A 28 29.07 14.64 2.62
C SER A 28 29.34 14.70 1.12
N LEU A 29 28.46 14.13 0.29
CA LEU A 29 28.63 14.10 -1.16
C LEU A 29 27.55 14.95 -1.81
N ASP A 30 27.96 15.88 -2.66
CA ASP A 30 27.04 16.63 -3.49
C ASP A 30 26.54 15.75 -4.65
N PRO A 31 25.21 15.53 -4.79
CA PRO A 31 24.68 14.70 -5.88
C PRO A 31 25.06 15.19 -7.28
N SER A 32 25.09 16.51 -7.49
CA SER A 32 25.45 17.09 -8.79
C SER A 32 26.89 16.81 -9.18
N GLU A 33 27.82 16.94 -8.23
CA GLU A 33 29.24 16.66 -8.47
C GLU A 33 29.47 15.18 -8.85
N VAL A 34 28.81 14.24 -8.17
CA VAL A 34 28.93 12.82 -8.49
C VAL A 34 28.30 12.50 -9.85
N GLU A 35 27.14 13.05 -10.18
CA GLU A 35 26.50 12.88 -11.49
C GLU A 35 27.35 13.45 -12.62
N GLN A 36 27.93 14.63 -12.42
CA GLN A 36 28.85 15.25 -13.36
C GLN A 36 30.08 14.37 -13.58
N ASN A 37 30.73 13.91 -12.51
CA ASN A 37 31.89 13.02 -12.60
C ASN A 37 31.60 11.70 -13.32
N ILE A 38 30.43 11.10 -13.08
CA ILE A 38 30.00 9.88 -13.79
C ILE A 38 29.78 10.18 -15.28
N THR A 39 29.12 11.29 -15.59
CA THR A 39 28.83 11.68 -16.97
C THR A 39 30.11 11.97 -17.74
N GLU A 40 31.04 12.74 -17.15
CA GLU A 40 32.35 13.04 -17.75
C GLU A 40 33.19 11.78 -17.97
N HIS A 41 33.13 10.82 -17.03
CA HIS A 41 33.83 9.53 -17.20
C HIS A 41 33.24 8.72 -18.36
N ILE A 42 31.91 8.66 -18.47
CA ILE A 42 31.22 7.96 -19.56
C ILE A 42 31.52 8.62 -20.91
N GLU A 43 31.52 9.95 -20.97
CA GLU A 43 31.86 10.69 -22.19
C GLU A 43 33.31 10.40 -22.63
N ARG A 44 34.25 10.33 -21.68
CA ARG A 44 35.66 10.00 -21.96
C ARG A 44 35.85 8.56 -22.43
N GLU A 45 35.18 7.58 -21.80
CA GLU A 45 35.29 6.17 -22.20
C GLU A 45 34.62 5.88 -23.55
N LEU A 46 33.66 6.71 -23.96
CA LEU A 46 32.96 6.59 -25.24
C LEU A 46 33.56 7.49 -26.34
N GLU A 47 34.63 8.23 -26.05
CA GLU A 47 35.29 9.09 -27.02
C GLU A 47 35.90 8.24 -28.15
N GLY A 48 35.38 8.39 -29.36
CA GLY A 48 35.79 7.60 -30.53
C GLY A 48 34.96 6.33 -30.78
N ALA A 49 33.92 6.06 -29.99
CA ALA A 49 32.92 5.05 -30.33
C ALA A 49 32.10 5.47 -31.56
N ALA A 50 31.59 4.49 -32.32
CA ALA A 50 30.73 4.78 -33.46
C ALA A 50 29.41 5.41 -33.00
N GLU A 51 29.06 6.57 -33.58
CA GLU A 51 27.82 7.27 -33.29
C GLU A 51 26.68 6.81 -34.21
N PRO A 52 25.45 6.61 -33.69
CA PRO A 52 25.05 6.73 -32.29
C PRO A 52 25.51 5.54 -31.44
N VAL A 53 25.91 5.79 -30.19
CA VAL A 53 26.41 4.75 -29.28
C VAL A 53 25.30 3.77 -28.91
N SER A 54 25.61 2.48 -29.11
CA SER A 54 24.71 1.37 -28.82
C SER A 54 24.58 1.11 -27.32
N SER A 55 23.44 0.53 -26.90
CA SER A 55 23.21 0.16 -25.50
C SER A 55 24.27 -0.80 -24.97
N SER A 56 24.73 -1.75 -25.78
CA SER A 56 25.77 -2.71 -25.37
C SER A 56 27.12 -2.06 -25.07
N ALA A 57 27.49 -1.00 -25.80
CA ALA A 57 28.72 -0.26 -25.54
C ALA A 57 28.62 0.50 -24.21
N LEU A 58 27.49 1.17 -23.97
CA LEU A 58 27.21 1.83 -22.70
C LEU A 58 27.16 0.82 -21.53
N ASP A 59 26.49 -0.32 -21.70
CA ASP A 59 26.40 -1.37 -20.68
C ASP A 59 27.79 -1.88 -20.28
N GLY A 60 28.72 -1.98 -21.24
CA GLY A 60 30.12 -2.32 -20.97
C GLY A 60 30.83 -1.26 -20.11
N VAL A 61 30.59 0.02 -20.36
CA VAL A 61 31.13 1.12 -19.54
C VAL A 61 30.48 1.14 -18.16
N LEU A 62 29.16 1.00 -18.07
CA LEU A 62 28.42 0.94 -16.79
C LEU A 62 28.85 -0.28 -15.95
N ALA A 63 29.15 -1.42 -16.58
CA ALA A 63 29.67 -2.60 -15.90
C ALA A 63 31.06 -2.34 -15.29
N ARG A 64 31.94 -1.58 -15.98
CA ARG A 64 33.25 -1.18 -15.44
C ARG A 64 33.14 -0.13 -14.34
N LEU A 65 32.23 0.83 -14.51
CA LEU A 65 31.89 1.79 -13.46
C LEU A 65 31.40 1.06 -12.22
N GLY A 66 30.68 -0.05 -12.39
CA GLY A 66 30.17 -0.96 -11.37
C GLY A 66 28.79 -0.56 -10.82
N SER A 67 28.35 -1.21 -9.74
CA SER A 67 27.02 -0.99 -9.15
C SER A 67 26.85 0.46 -8.67
N PRO A 68 25.69 1.11 -8.92
CA PRO A 68 25.34 2.42 -8.36
C PRO A 68 25.57 2.55 -6.84
N ARG A 69 25.57 1.42 -6.11
CA ARG A 69 25.73 1.35 -4.66
C ARG A 69 27.14 1.72 -4.18
N GLN A 70 28.18 1.47 -4.97
CA GLN A 70 29.56 1.65 -4.50
C GLN A 70 29.97 3.13 -4.42
N TRP A 71 29.21 4.02 -5.05
CA TRP A 71 29.47 5.47 -5.06
C TRP A 71 29.19 6.14 -3.72
N VAL A 72 28.52 5.46 -2.79
CA VAL A 72 28.28 5.97 -1.44
C VAL A 72 29.06 5.11 -0.45
N PRO A 73 30.20 5.60 0.06
CA PRO A 73 30.94 4.87 1.09
C PRO A 73 30.05 4.72 2.34
N PRO A 74 30.06 3.55 3.00
CA PRO A 74 29.21 3.29 4.15
C PRO A 74 29.45 4.28 5.30
N GLU A 75 30.64 4.88 5.39
CA GLU A 75 30.99 5.91 6.37
C GLU A 75 30.20 7.21 6.17
N ALA A 76 29.86 7.56 4.92
CA ALA A 76 29.14 8.78 4.58
C ALA A 76 27.62 8.69 4.85
N MET A 77 27.10 7.48 5.07
CA MET A 77 25.68 7.27 5.36
C MET A 77 25.38 7.58 6.83
N ASN A 78 24.25 8.27 7.07
CA ASN A 78 23.71 8.39 8.42
C ASN A 78 23.28 7.02 8.97
N TRP A 79 23.08 6.92 10.29
CA TRP A 79 22.75 5.65 10.94
C TRP A 79 21.46 5.00 10.40
N TRP A 80 20.47 5.80 10.01
CA TRP A 80 19.25 5.33 9.36
C TRP A 80 19.52 4.73 7.98
N GLY A 81 20.35 5.38 7.18
CA GLY A 81 20.79 4.92 5.87
C GLY A 81 21.58 3.62 5.99
N LYS A 82 22.48 3.52 6.98
CA LYS A 82 23.18 2.26 7.31
C LYS A 82 22.20 1.14 7.67
N LEU A 83 21.18 1.44 8.46
CA LEU A 83 20.15 0.46 8.83
C LEU A 83 19.34 0.01 7.61
N ILE A 84 18.81 0.93 6.82
CA ILE A 84 18.04 0.62 5.60
C ILE A 84 18.90 -0.13 4.59
N PHE A 85 20.15 0.29 4.41
CA PHE A 85 21.10 -0.36 3.52
C PHE A 85 21.36 -1.80 3.99
N LYS A 86 21.71 -2.00 5.27
CA LYS A 86 21.91 -3.32 5.87
C LYS A 86 20.68 -4.22 5.76
N LEU A 87 19.48 -3.65 5.80
CA LEU A 87 18.22 -4.39 5.60
C LEU A 87 17.93 -4.73 4.13
N ARG A 88 18.59 -4.07 3.16
CA ARG A 88 18.36 -4.24 1.71
C ARG A 88 19.46 -5.02 1.00
N THR A 89 20.69 -5.08 1.53
CA THR A 89 21.84 -5.64 0.81
C THR A 89 21.92 -7.16 0.84
N ASP A 90 21.23 -7.82 1.77
CA ASP A 90 21.31 -9.27 1.93
C ASP A 90 19.96 -9.89 1.52
N SER A 91 19.87 -10.37 0.28
CA SER A 91 18.65 -10.99 -0.26
C SER A 91 18.30 -12.30 0.44
N GLU A 92 19.20 -12.87 1.24
CA GLU A 92 18.96 -14.05 2.07
C GLU A 92 18.61 -13.69 3.53
N ASP A 93 18.49 -12.40 3.90
CA ASP A 93 18.26 -12.01 5.29
C ASP A 93 16.80 -12.14 5.72
N TRP A 94 16.50 -13.21 6.45
CA TRP A 94 15.25 -13.43 7.19
C TRP A 94 14.95 -12.35 8.25
N ARG A 95 15.84 -11.36 8.44
CA ARG A 95 15.79 -10.33 9.48
C ARG A 95 14.51 -9.49 9.43
N LEU A 96 14.08 -9.06 8.24
CA LEU A 96 12.83 -8.29 8.11
C LEU A 96 11.60 -9.11 8.50
N ALA A 97 11.62 -10.41 8.18
CA ALA A 97 10.55 -11.32 8.55
C ALA A 97 10.52 -11.56 10.06
N TYR A 98 11.68 -11.77 10.69
CA TYR A 98 11.77 -11.87 12.16
C TYR A 98 11.34 -10.58 12.85
N LEU A 99 11.75 -9.41 12.35
CA LEU A 99 11.32 -8.12 12.91
C LEU A 99 9.82 -7.93 12.79
N SER A 100 9.24 -8.19 11.61
CA SER A 100 7.79 -8.10 11.41
C SER A 100 7.03 -9.01 12.38
N PHE A 101 7.48 -10.26 12.53
CA PHE A 101 6.88 -11.21 13.45
C PHE A 101 7.07 -10.79 14.92
N ALA A 102 8.25 -10.31 15.30
CA ALA A 102 8.51 -9.81 16.65
C ALA A 102 7.60 -8.64 17.00
N PHE A 103 7.41 -7.68 16.08
CA PHE A 103 6.47 -6.57 16.28
C PHE A 103 5.02 -7.04 16.38
N LEU A 104 4.64 -8.09 15.65
CA LEU A 104 3.31 -8.69 15.77
C LEU A 104 3.11 -9.30 17.17
N VAL A 105 4.08 -10.08 17.65
CA VAL A 105 4.04 -10.67 19.00
C VAL A 105 3.95 -9.57 20.06
N MET A 106 4.74 -8.50 19.93
CA MET A 106 4.65 -7.34 20.81
C MET A 106 3.26 -6.69 20.76
N ALA A 107 2.69 -6.49 19.57
CA ALA A 107 1.33 -5.96 19.43
C ALA A 107 0.30 -6.85 20.16
N CYS A 108 0.41 -8.18 20.05
CA CYS A 108 -0.44 -9.12 20.77
C CYS A 108 -0.27 -9.04 22.30
N LEU A 109 0.96 -8.87 22.79
CA LEU A 109 1.21 -8.69 24.23
C LEU A 109 0.60 -7.39 24.78
N PHE A 110 0.53 -6.33 23.96
CA PHE A 110 -0.03 -5.03 24.35
C PHE A 110 -1.54 -4.87 24.06
N LEU A 111 -2.25 -5.93 23.62
CA LEU A 111 -3.63 -5.88 23.12
C LEU A 111 -4.62 -5.15 24.05
N PHE A 112 -4.43 -5.25 25.36
CA PHE A 112 -5.35 -4.69 26.36
C PHE A 112 -4.73 -3.58 27.22
N VAL A 113 -3.46 -3.27 27.03
CA VAL A 113 -2.69 -2.48 28.00
C VAL A 113 -2.38 -1.08 27.47
N SER A 114 -2.29 -0.89 26.14
CA SER A 114 -1.78 0.37 25.60
C SER A 114 -2.19 0.68 24.16
N PRO A 115 -2.39 1.98 23.81
CA PRO A 115 -2.51 2.41 22.42
C PRO A 115 -1.28 2.08 21.57
N PHE A 116 -0.13 1.76 22.17
CA PHE A 116 1.07 1.31 21.46
C PHE A 116 0.84 0.05 20.63
N GLN A 117 -0.19 -0.75 20.93
CA GLN A 117 -0.59 -1.88 20.09
C GLN A 117 -0.75 -1.48 18.62
N VAL A 118 -1.46 -0.37 18.34
CA VAL A 118 -1.74 0.07 16.97
C VAL A 118 -0.43 0.44 16.26
N VAL A 119 0.51 1.07 16.98
CA VAL A 119 1.82 1.43 16.45
C VAL A 119 2.62 0.17 16.11
N PHE A 120 2.71 -0.80 17.03
CA PHE A 120 3.43 -2.06 16.77
C PHE A 120 2.81 -2.86 15.63
N LEU A 121 1.49 -2.91 15.57
CA LEU A 121 0.77 -3.58 14.49
C LEU A 121 1.03 -2.92 13.13
N ALA A 122 1.02 -1.58 13.08
CA ALA A 122 1.36 -0.82 11.87
C ALA A 122 2.82 -1.05 11.45
N VAL A 123 3.77 -1.01 12.39
CA VAL A 123 5.18 -1.27 12.10
C VAL A 123 5.40 -2.72 11.62
N SER A 124 4.74 -3.69 12.25
CA SER A 124 4.77 -5.10 11.83
C SER A 124 4.28 -5.29 10.40
N PHE A 125 3.16 -4.64 10.03
CA PHE A 125 2.63 -4.66 8.68
C PHE A 125 3.57 -3.98 7.68
N LEU A 126 4.09 -2.78 8.00
CA LEU A 126 5.00 -2.06 7.12
C LEU A 126 6.30 -2.84 6.88
N THR A 127 6.85 -3.48 7.91
CA THR A 127 8.05 -4.35 7.75
C THR A 127 7.73 -5.59 6.93
N ALA A 128 6.56 -6.21 7.09
CA ALA A 128 6.16 -7.32 6.22
C ALA A 128 6.06 -6.90 4.75
N ARG A 129 5.45 -5.73 4.49
CA ARG A 129 5.33 -5.17 3.14
C ARG A 129 6.68 -4.80 2.55
N ALA A 130 7.59 -4.24 3.35
CA ALA A 130 8.95 -3.93 2.92
C ALA A 130 9.72 -5.21 2.55
N ALA A 131 9.57 -6.29 3.33
CA ALA A 131 10.17 -7.58 3.02
C ALA A 131 9.65 -8.15 1.69
N LEU A 132 8.32 -8.16 1.51
CA LEU A 132 7.71 -8.61 0.25
C LEU A 132 8.15 -7.78 -0.97
N ALA A 133 8.34 -6.47 -0.79
CA ALA A 133 8.78 -5.59 -1.88
C ALA A 133 10.27 -5.77 -2.21
N ALA A 134 11.09 -6.18 -1.23
CA ALA A 134 12.53 -6.41 -1.42
C ALA A 134 12.81 -7.74 -2.16
N ASP A 135 11.98 -8.74 -1.94
CA ASP A 135 12.17 -10.10 -2.45
C ASP A 135 11.83 -10.27 -3.95
N GLY A 136 11.23 -9.27 -4.59
CA GLY A 136 10.98 -9.30 -6.04
C GLY A 136 9.91 -10.28 -6.52
N GLY A 137 9.32 -11.08 -5.62
CA GLY A 137 8.21 -12.00 -5.92
C GLY A 137 8.62 -13.41 -6.30
N GLU A 138 9.90 -13.77 -6.14
CA GLU A 138 10.37 -15.15 -6.22
C GLU A 138 10.00 -15.91 -4.93
N ASP A 139 10.11 -17.24 -4.94
CA ASP A 139 9.46 -18.12 -3.96
C ASP A 139 9.96 -17.89 -2.53
N LEU A 140 9.24 -17.09 -1.73
CA LEU A 140 9.50 -16.75 -0.31
C LEU A 140 9.70 -17.96 0.62
N GLY A 141 9.48 -19.19 0.14
CA GLY A 141 9.78 -20.42 0.87
C GLY A 141 9.11 -20.47 2.25
N ALA A 142 9.93 -20.62 3.29
CA ALA A 142 9.45 -20.66 4.68
C ALA A 142 9.30 -19.26 5.31
N GLN A 143 9.87 -18.21 4.73
CA GLN A 143 9.75 -16.83 5.22
C GLN A 143 8.29 -16.33 5.21
N LYS A 144 7.46 -16.86 4.31
CA LYS A 144 6.02 -16.54 4.24
C LYS A 144 5.29 -16.76 5.57
N TRP A 145 5.71 -17.75 6.36
CA TRP A 145 5.08 -18.06 7.65
C TRP A 145 5.31 -16.99 8.72
N LEU A 146 6.38 -16.20 8.57
CA LEU A 146 6.67 -15.08 9.46
C LEU A 146 6.01 -13.78 9.00
N LEU A 147 5.90 -13.58 7.68
CA LEU A 147 5.34 -12.35 7.08
C LEU A 147 3.81 -12.36 7.02
N TYR A 148 3.21 -13.48 6.64
CA TYR A 148 1.78 -13.54 6.35
C TYR A 148 0.88 -13.31 7.57
N PRO A 149 1.20 -13.77 8.79
CA PRO A 149 0.39 -13.47 9.96
C PRO A 149 0.21 -11.97 10.19
N ALA A 150 1.27 -11.16 10.03
CA ALA A 150 1.18 -9.71 10.18
C ALA A 150 0.26 -9.08 9.13
N LEU A 151 0.41 -9.50 7.87
CA LEU A 151 -0.44 -9.04 6.77
C LEU A 151 -1.91 -9.48 6.95
N LEU A 152 -2.13 -10.71 7.39
CA LEU A 152 -3.44 -11.29 7.62
C LEU A 152 -4.15 -10.57 8.76
N VAL A 153 -3.50 -10.35 9.90
CA VAL A 153 -4.12 -9.69 11.06
C VAL A 153 -4.52 -8.26 10.72
N VAL A 154 -3.63 -7.48 10.08
CA VAL A 154 -3.94 -6.10 9.69
C VAL A 154 -4.96 -6.05 8.57
N GLY A 155 -4.83 -6.91 7.56
CA GLY A 155 -5.79 -7.02 6.47
C GLY A 155 -7.18 -7.43 6.96
N ALA A 156 -7.27 -8.41 7.85
CA ALA A 156 -8.52 -8.85 8.46
C ALA A 156 -9.12 -7.76 9.35
N ALA A 157 -8.33 -7.08 10.18
CA ALA A 157 -8.81 -5.96 10.98
C ALA A 157 -9.36 -4.84 10.08
N PHE A 158 -8.64 -4.48 9.02
CA PHE A 158 -9.08 -3.49 8.04
C PHE A 158 -10.38 -3.90 7.37
N VAL A 159 -10.49 -5.14 6.89
CA VAL A 159 -11.71 -5.68 6.29
C VAL A 159 -12.85 -5.67 7.31
N LEU A 160 -12.64 -6.14 8.53
CA LEU A 160 -13.66 -6.13 9.57
C LEU A 160 -14.14 -4.71 9.90
N THR A 161 -13.25 -3.74 10.03
CA THR A 161 -13.62 -2.33 10.22
C THR A 161 -14.44 -1.82 9.03
N LEU A 162 -14.06 -2.19 7.82
CA LEU A 162 -14.76 -1.80 6.60
C LEU A 162 -16.15 -2.45 6.49
N LEU A 163 -16.31 -3.70 6.93
CA LEU A 163 -17.56 -4.43 6.96
C LEU A 163 -18.50 -3.94 8.07
N ALA A 164 -17.96 -3.73 9.28
CA ALA A 164 -18.70 -3.36 10.47
C ALA A 164 -18.93 -1.85 10.61
N GLY A 165 -18.20 -1.03 9.83
CA GLY A 165 -18.27 0.43 9.88
C GLY A 165 -19.69 1.00 9.88
N PRO A 166 -20.58 0.59 8.96
CA PRO A 166 -21.98 1.05 8.94
C PRO A 166 -22.76 0.71 10.20
N ALA A 167 -22.58 -0.50 10.74
CA ALA A 167 -23.28 -0.93 11.94
C ALA A 167 -22.78 -0.15 13.17
N LEU A 168 -21.47 0.10 13.27
CA LEU A 168 -20.89 0.92 14.33
C LEU A 168 -21.34 2.38 14.23
N ALA A 169 -21.33 2.96 13.02
CA ALA A 169 -21.79 4.32 12.77
C ALA A 169 -23.29 4.47 13.08
N GLY A 170 -24.09 3.49 12.63
CA GLY A 170 -25.52 3.45 12.92
C GLY A 170 -25.80 3.31 14.41
N GLY A 171 -25.06 2.46 15.14
CA GLY A 171 -25.17 2.31 16.59
C GLY A 171 -24.79 3.58 17.35
N ALA A 172 -23.73 4.27 16.91
CA ALA A 172 -23.33 5.56 17.46
C ALA A 172 -24.42 6.62 17.23
N MET A 173 -24.99 6.69 16.04
CA MET A 173 -26.10 7.60 15.73
C MET A 173 -27.37 7.25 16.52
N ALA A 174 -27.65 5.96 16.72
CA ALA A 174 -28.81 5.48 17.48
C ALA A 174 -28.78 5.93 18.95
N SER A 175 -27.58 6.16 19.50
CA SER A 175 -27.42 6.70 20.86
C SER A 175 -27.85 8.16 20.99
N GLU A 176 -28.00 8.89 19.88
CA GLU A 176 -28.40 10.29 19.85
C GLU A 176 -29.93 10.43 19.80
N GLU A 177 -30.58 9.98 20.87
CA GLU A 177 -32.02 9.72 20.98
C GLU A 177 -32.92 10.92 20.61
N ARG A 178 -32.46 12.16 20.88
CA ARG A 178 -33.25 13.38 20.63
C ARG A 178 -33.49 13.66 19.15
N ARG A 179 -32.50 13.45 18.27
CA ARG A 179 -32.66 13.70 16.83
C ARG A 179 -33.55 12.65 16.16
N ILE A 180 -33.44 11.41 16.63
CA ILE A 180 -34.19 10.28 16.09
C ILE A 180 -35.69 10.40 16.41
N GLN A 181 -36.04 10.89 17.59
CA GLN A 181 -37.45 11.02 17.98
C GLN A 181 -38.24 11.99 17.08
N TRP A 182 -37.64 13.12 16.68
CA TRP A 182 -38.29 14.10 15.81
C TRP A 182 -38.58 13.53 14.42
N ILE A 183 -37.56 12.95 13.77
CA ILE A 183 -37.68 12.33 12.43
C ILE A 183 -38.68 11.17 12.44
N ARG A 184 -38.68 10.37 13.52
CA ARG A 184 -39.62 9.26 13.70
C ARG A 184 -41.07 9.75 13.79
N HIS A 185 -41.31 10.84 14.52
CA HIS A 185 -42.66 11.39 14.70
C HIS A 185 -43.27 11.82 13.36
N ASP A 186 -42.48 12.50 12.52
CA ASP A 186 -42.92 12.97 11.21
C ASP A 186 -43.26 11.83 10.24
N MET A 187 -42.62 10.66 10.38
CA MET A 187 -42.84 9.50 9.50
C MET A 187 -43.91 8.52 9.99
N ASN A 188 -44.49 8.72 11.19
CA ASN A 188 -45.48 7.80 11.79
C ASN A 188 -45.04 6.31 11.81
N MET A 189 -43.73 6.04 11.85
CA MET A 189 -43.19 4.68 11.83
C MET A 189 -42.91 4.17 13.24
N GLY A 190 -43.15 2.88 13.45
CA GLY A 190 -42.70 2.19 14.66
C GLY A 190 -41.17 2.25 14.80
N VAL A 191 -40.67 2.25 16.05
CA VAL A 191 -39.23 2.39 16.35
C VAL A 191 -38.40 1.33 15.65
N THR A 192 -38.87 0.08 15.67
CA THR A 192 -38.18 -1.05 15.04
C THR A 192 -38.11 -0.90 13.52
N ALA A 193 -39.20 -0.50 12.88
CA ALA A 193 -39.26 -0.25 11.43
C ALA A 193 -38.34 0.90 11.02
N PHE A 194 -38.31 2.00 11.79
CA PHE A 194 -37.44 3.13 11.53
C PHE A 194 -35.96 2.76 11.66
N VAL A 195 -35.55 2.13 12.78
CA VAL A 195 -34.15 1.75 13.01
C VAL A 195 -33.66 0.75 11.98
N THR A 196 -34.46 -0.28 11.66
CA THR A 196 -34.10 -1.26 10.62
C THR A 196 -33.97 -0.61 9.26
N SER A 197 -34.90 0.27 8.88
CA SER A 197 -34.84 1.02 7.62
C SER A 197 -33.60 1.90 7.51
N ALA A 198 -33.26 2.64 8.58
CA ALA A 198 -32.07 3.47 8.64
C ALA A 198 -30.78 2.64 8.53
N MET A 199 -30.71 1.49 9.23
CA MET A 199 -29.55 0.59 9.15
C MET A 199 -29.37 0.01 7.75
N VAL A 200 -30.45 -0.43 7.11
CA VAL A 200 -30.41 -0.94 5.72
C VAL A 200 -30.00 0.16 4.76
N LEU A 201 -30.50 1.39 4.94
CA LEU A 201 -30.13 2.55 4.11
C LEU A 201 -28.63 2.85 4.21
N VAL A 202 -28.11 3.03 5.43
CA VAL A 202 -26.70 3.35 5.68
C VAL A 202 -25.80 2.23 5.16
N THR A 203 -26.15 0.97 5.43
CA THR A 203 -25.39 -0.19 4.97
C THR A 203 -25.42 -0.31 3.44
N GLY A 204 -26.58 -0.12 2.80
CA GLY A 204 -26.73 -0.14 1.35
C GLY A 204 -25.91 0.95 0.66
N LEU A 205 -26.00 2.19 1.16
CA LEU A 205 -25.21 3.33 0.66
C LEU A 205 -23.71 3.10 0.83
N TRP A 206 -23.29 2.60 2.00
CA TRP A 206 -21.89 2.30 2.27
C TRP A 206 -21.33 1.30 1.26
N TRP A 207 -22.00 0.16 1.07
CA TRP A 207 -21.56 -0.86 0.14
C TRP A 207 -21.59 -0.42 -1.32
N MET A 208 -22.58 0.37 -1.70
CA MET A 208 -22.66 0.97 -3.02
C MET A 208 -21.46 1.89 -3.28
N LEU A 209 -21.17 2.82 -2.35
CA LEU A 209 -20.05 3.75 -2.43
C LEU A 209 -18.70 3.01 -2.42
N LEU A 210 -18.57 2.01 -1.55
CA LEU A 210 -17.37 1.18 -1.47
C LEU A 210 -17.09 0.45 -2.78
N GLY A 211 -18.11 -0.18 -3.37
CA GLY A 211 -18.00 -0.86 -4.65
C GLY A 211 -17.65 0.09 -5.80
N LEU A 212 -18.20 1.31 -5.81
CA LEU A 212 -17.85 2.34 -6.79
C LEU A 212 -16.41 2.85 -6.62
N LEU A 213 -15.99 3.09 -5.38
CA LEU A 213 -14.61 3.49 -5.06
C LEU A 213 -13.62 2.41 -5.49
N ALA A 214 -13.94 1.14 -5.20
CA ALA A 214 -13.20 -0.04 -5.62
C ALA A 214 -13.11 -0.18 -7.15
N CYS A 215 -14.16 0.22 -7.88
CA CYS A 215 -14.15 0.22 -9.35
C CYS A 215 -13.22 1.30 -9.91
N LYS A 216 -13.20 2.49 -9.29
CA LYS A 216 -12.39 3.63 -9.75
C LYS A 216 -10.91 3.44 -9.44
N TRP A 217 -10.61 2.89 -8.26
CA TRP A 217 -9.25 2.75 -7.74
C TRP A 217 -9.02 1.35 -7.17
N PRO A 218 -8.96 0.31 -8.03
CA PRO A 218 -8.76 -1.08 -7.58
C PRO A 218 -7.43 -1.24 -6.82
N ASP A 219 -6.44 -0.43 -7.14
CA ASP A 219 -5.12 -0.48 -6.51
C ASP A 219 -5.15 -0.06 -5.04
N LEU A 220 -6.11 0.79 -4.61
CA LEU A 220 -6.28 1.13 -3.19
C LEU A 220 -6.68 -0.08 -2.34
N ILE A 221 -7.37 -1.06 -2.92
CA ILE A 221 -7.77 -2.29 -2.23
C ILE A 221 -6.69 -3.36 -2.37
N ARG A 222 -6.10 -3.49 -3.56
CA ARG A 222 -5.06 -4.50 -3.84
C ARG A 222 -3.77 -4.22 -3.08
N LEU A 223 -3.33 -2.97 -3.00
CA LEU A 223 -2.07 -2.61 -2.37
C LEU A 223 -1.95 -3.05 -0.90
N PRO A 224 -2.93 -2.77 -0.01
CA PRO A 224 -2.86 -3.20 1.38
C PRO A 224 -3.13 -4.70 1.57
N LEU A 225 -3.93 -5.31 0.69
CA LEU A 225 -4.36 -6.71 0.84
C LEU A 225 -3.51 -7.71 0.05
N ARG A 226 -2.49 -7.26 -0.70
CA ARG A 226 -1.55 -8.16 -1.37
C ARG A 226 -0.78 -9.01 -0.35
N PRO A 227 -0.66 -10.34 -0.57
CA PRO A 227 -0.98 -11.07 -1.82
C PRO A 227 -2.43 -11.61 -1.93
N PHE A 228 -3.25 -11.47 -0.89
CA PHE A 228 -4.58 -12.10 -0.81
C PHE A 228 -5.60 -11.55 -1.82
N ALA A 229 -5.42 -10.32 -2.30
CA ALA A 229 -6.36 -9.64 -3.20
C ALA A 229 -5.89 -9.55 -4.66
N ASP A 230 -4.89 -10.34 -5.09
CA ASP A 230 -4.41 -10.26 -6.49
C ASP A 230 -5.47 -10.68 -7.51
N GLY A 231 -6.39 -11.57 -7.14
CA GLY A 231 -7.58 -11.93 -7.95
C GLY A 231 -8.71 -10.89 -7.94
N PHE A 232 -8.57 -9.76 -7.22
CA PHE A 232 -9.63 -8.76 -7.12
C PHE A 232 -9.77 -7.99 -8.44
N HIS A 233 -10.70 -8.41 -9.29
CA HIS A 233 -11.08 -7.71 -10.53
C HIS A 233 -12.26 -6.73 -10.36
N ARG A 234 -12.43 -5.83 -11.34
CA ARG A 234 -13.54 -4.86 -11.42
C ARG A 234 -14.93 -5.51 -11.32
N ARG A 235 -15.08 -6.78 -11.74
CA ARG A 235 -16.33 -7.55 -11.61
C ARG A 235 -16.75 -7.73 -10.15
N HIS A 236 -15.79 -7.99 -9.25
CA HIS A 236 -16.08 -8.13 -7.82
C HIS A 236 -16.51 -6.79 -7.21
N ALA A 237 -15.85 -5.69 -7.60
CA ALA A 237 -16.22 -4.35 -7.17
C ALA A 237 -17.65 -3.97 -7.62
N LEU A 238 -18.02 -4.32 -8.86
CA LEU A 238 -19.38 -4.15 -9.37
C LEU A 238 -20.40 -5.04 -8.62
N ALA A 239 -20.03 -6.28 -8.29
CA ALA A 239 -20.89 -7.16 -7.49
C ALA A 239 -21.15 -6.58 -6.08
N ILE A 240 -20.12 -6.03 -5.44
CA ILE A 240 -20.24 -5.34 -4.14
C ILE A 240 -21.17 -4.12 -4.26
N SER A 241 -20.98 -3.30 -5.30
CA SER A 241 -21.83 -2.13 -5.54
C SER A 241 -23.29 -2.53 -5.81
N GLY A 242 -23.48 -3.58 -6.61
CA GLY A 242 -24.79 -4.15 -6.93
C GLY A 242 -25.51 -4.72 -5.71
N ALA A 243 -24.78 -5.36 -4.78
CA ALA A 243 -25.36 -5.81 -3.51
C ALA A 243 -25.86 -4.64 -2.66
N GLY A 244 -25.08 -3.55 -2.59
CA GLY A 244 -25.51 -2.30 -1.94
C GLY A 244 -26.77 -1.71 -2.58
N LEU A 245 -26.81 -1.65 -3.92
CA LEU A 245 -27.98 -1.17 -4.67
C LEU A 245 -29.22 -2.05 -4.43
N LEU A 246 -29.06 -3.38 -4.42
CA LEU A 246 -30.15 -4.32 -4.17
C LEU A 246 -30.77 -4.08 -2.78
N LEU A 247 -29.95 -3.87 -1.75
CA LEU A 247 -30.43 -3.53 -0.40
C LEU A 247 -31.28 -2.25 -0.40
N LEU A 248 -30.85 -1.22 -1.15
CA LEU A 248 -31.59 0.04 -1.27
C LEU A 248 -32.93 -0.14 -2.01
N VAL A 249 -32.96 -0.96 -3.06
CA VAL A 249 -34.20 -1.26 -3.80
C VAL A 249 -35.18 -2.04 -2.91
N LEU A 250 -34.70 -3.04 -2.17
CA LEU A 250 -35.54 -3.80 -1.23
C LEU A 250 -36.09 -2.91 -0.13
N LEU A 251 -35.29 -1.99 0.41
CA LEU A 251 -35.74 -1.00 1.38
C LEU A 251 -36.85 -0.10 0.81
N ALA A 252 -36.63 0.46 -0.38
CA ALA A 252 -37.62 1.33 -1.03
C ALA A 252 -38.94 0.59 -1.30
N GLY A 253 -38.87 -0.66 -1.77
CA GLY A 253 -40.05 -1.51 -1.95
C GLY A 253 -40.78 -1.81 -0.64
N GLY A 254 -40.05 -2.11 0.43
CA GLY A 254 -40.62 -2.35 1.76
C GLY A 254 -41.32 -1.10 2.34
N LEU A 255 -40.72 0.08 2.17
CA LEU A 255 -41.31 1.35 2.58
C LEU A 255 -42.59 1.67 1.79
N ALA A 256 -42.57 1.49 0.46
CA ALA A 256 -43.74 1.71 -0.39
C ALA A 256 -44.92 0.79 -0.02
N LEU A 257 -44.65 -0.49 0.28
CA LEU A 257 -45.67 -1.42 0.76
C LEU A 257 -46.24 -1.00 2.12
N HIS A 258 -45.40 -0.53 3.04
CA HIS A 258 -45.85 -0.07 4.35
C HIS A 258 -46.76 1.17 4.23
N MET A 259 -46.43 2.10 3.34
CA MET A 259 -47.24 3.30 3.10
C MET A 259 -48.59 3.02 2.45
N ASN A 260 -48.72 1.96 1.64
CA ASN A 260 -50.00 1.61 1.01
C ASN A 260 -50.98 0.89 1.96
N VAL A 261 -50.52 0.42 3.11
CA VAL A 261 -51.34 -0.33 4.09
C VAL A 261 -51.92 0.59 5.17
N LEU A 262 -51.37 1.81 5.31
CA LEU A 262 -51.80 2.84 6.25
C LEU A 262 -52.83 3.78 5.60
#